data_AF-A0A973P5E9-F1
#
_entry.id   AF-A0A973P5E9-F1
#
_cell.length_a   1.000
_cell.length_b   1.000
_cell.length_c   1.000
_cell.angle_alpha   90.00
_cell.angle_beta   90.00
_cell.angle_gamma   90.00
#
_symmetry.space_group_name_H-M   'P 1'
#
loop_
_entity.id
_entity.type
_entity.pdbx_description
1 polymer ?
#
loop_
_entity_poly.entity_id
_entity_poly.type
_entity_poly.pdbx_seq_one_letter_code
_entity_poly.pdbx_strand_id
1 'polypeptide(L)' 'MDWRHRAACRDEDPELFFPIGNTGPALLQIEDAKAVCRRCDVVDQCLQWALESGQDAGVWGGMSEDERR' A
#
# COMPACT_ATOMS: atom_id res chain seq x y z
N MET A 1 -12.39 17.05 -3.10
CA MET A 1 -12.84 15.64 -2.98
C MET A 1 -11.70 14.84 -2.41
N ASP A 2 -11.94 14.08 -1.34
CA ASP A 2 -10.93 13.21 -0.72
C ASP A 2 -10.57 12.08 -1.69
N TRP A 3 -9.30 11.98 -2.05
CA TRP A 3 -8.80 10.98 -3.00
C TRP A 3 -9.01 9.55 -2.49
N ARG A 4 -9.10 9.38 -1.16
CA ARG A 4 -9.36 8.09 -0.51
C ARG A 4 -10.64 7.44 -0.98
N HIS A 5 -11.64 8.21 -1.44
CA HIS A 5 -12.89 7.64 -1.98
C HIS A 5 -12.72 6.91 -3.32
N ARG A 6 -11.62 7.16 -4.04
CA ARG A 6 -11.30 6.50 -5.32
C ARG A 6 -10.22 5.42 -5.18
N ALA A 7 -9.82 5.09 -3.95
CA ALA A 7 -8.78 4.11 -3.71
C ALA A 7 -9.29 2.68 -3.97
N ALA A 8 -8.64 1.96 -4.89
CA ALA A 8 -9.01 0.59 -5.25
C ALA A 8 -8.87 -0.41 -4.10
N CYS A 9 -8.01 -0.12 -3.11
CA CYS A 9 -7.84 -0.97 -1.93
C CYS A 9 -9.05 -1.00 -0.97
N ARG A 10 -10.06 -0.14 -1.20
CA ARG A 10 -11.29 -0.13 -0.39
C ARG A 10 -12.15 -1.38 -0.53
N ASP A 11 -12.04 -2.05 -1.67
CA ASP A 11 -12.81 -3.26 -1.99
C ASP A 11 -12.02 -4.54 -1.68
N GLU A 12 -10.85 -4.41 -1.04
CA GLU A 12 -9.94 -5.48 -0.69
C GLU A 12 -9.89 -5.68 0.84
N ASP A 13 -9.35 -6.82 1.28
CA ASP A 13 -9.08 -7.07 2.69
C ASP A 13 -7.98 -6.11 3.20
N PRO A 14 -8.23 -5.30 4.26
CA PRO A 14 -7.21 -4.43 4.84
C PRO A 14 -5.94 -5.17 5.27
N GLU A 15 -6.03 -6.41 5.75
CA GLU A 15 -4.87 -7.18 6.20
C GLU A 15 -3.87 -7.44 5.06
N LEU A 16 -4.33 -7.47 3.81
CA LEU A 16 -3.46 -7.60 2.63
C LEU A 16 -2.35 -6.54 2.60
N PHE A 17 -2.65 -5.33 3.06
CA PHE A 17 -1.72 -4.19 3.02
C PHE A 17 -0.80 -4.11 4.25
N PHE A 18 -0.97 -4.99 5.25
CA PHE A 18 -0.16 -5.03 6.46
C PHE A 18 0.50 -6.41 6.67
N PRO A 19 1.41 -6.81 5.77
CA PRO A 19 2.14 -8.08 5.89
C PRO A 19 2.99 -8.13 7.15
N ILE A 20 3.06 -9.30 7.78
CA ILE A 20 3.90 -9.52 8.97
C ILE A 20 5.29 -9.96 8.53
N GLY A 21 6.24 -9.01 8.59
CA GLY A 21 7.61 -9.20 8.17
C GLY A 21 7.83 -8.98 6.67
N ASN A 22 9.04 -9.27 6.20
CA ASN A 22 9.49 -9.00 4.83
C ASN A 22 10.16 -10.22 4.18
N THR A 23 9.86 -11.43 4.68
CA THR A 23 10.42 -12.68 4.17
C THR A 23 9.35 -13.74 3.99
N GLY A 24 9.64 -14.75 3.16
CA GLY A 24 8.76 -15.91 2.98
C GLY A 24 7.36 -15.50 2.50
N PRO A 25 6.27 -15.93 3.17
CA PRO A 25 4.90 -15.61 2.78
C PRO A 25 4.61 -14.11 2.66
N ALA A 26 5.29 -13.28 3.45
CA ALA A 26 5.10 -11.83 3.41
C ALA A 26 5.48 -11.22 2.05
N LEU A 27 6.46 -11.81 1.34
CA LEU A 27 6.84 -11.31 0.02
C LEU A 27 5.71 -11.47 -1.01
N LEU A 28 4.97 -12.58 -0.93
CA LEU A 28 3.80 -12.81 -1.80
C LEU A 28 2.68 -11.84 -1.46
N GLN A 29 2.40 -11.65 -0.16
CA GLN A 29 1.39 -10.70 0.31
C GLN A 29 1.74 -9.25 -0.10
N ILE A 30 3.01 -8.84 -0.01
CA ILE A 30 3.47 -7.54 -0.50
C ILE A 30 3.21 -7.39 -2.01
N GLU A 31 3.53 -8.42 -2.80
CA GLU A 31 3.33 -8.38 -4.25
C GLU A 31 1.84 -8.32 -4.62
N ASP A 32 0.99 -9.05 -3.90
CA ASP A 32 -0.46 -9.01 -4.06
C ASP A 32 -1.03 -7.62 -3.71
N ALA A 33 -0.57 -7.02 -2.62
CA ALA A 33 -0.93 -5.64 -2.27
C ALA A 33 -0.48 -4.63 -3.33
N LYS A 34 0.76 -4.78 -3.84
CA LYS A 34 1.27 -3.95 -4.94
C LYS A 34 0.48 -4.13 -6.22
N ALA A 35 -0.02 -5.33 -6.52
CA ALA A 35 -0.88 -5.58 -7.66
C ALA A 35 -2.17 -4.74 -7.59
N VAL A 36 -2.76 -4.59 -6.40
CA VAL A 36 -3.90 -3.69 -6.19
C VAL A 36 -3.48 -2.23 -6.42
N CYS A 37 -2.32 -1.81 -5.91
CA CYS A 37 -1.84 -0.44 -6.12
C CYS A 37 -1.61 -0.11 -7.60
N ARG A 38 -1.13 -1.06 -8.42
CA ARG A 38 -0.86 -0.86 -9.87
C ARG A 38 -2.11 -0.50 -10.68
N ARG A 39 -3.30 -0.88 -10.22
CA ARG A 39 -4.59 -0.53 -10.85
C ARG A 39 -5.33 0.61 -10.15
N CYS A 40 -4.70 1.29 -9.20
CA CYS A 40 -5.33 2.32 -8.39
C CYS A 40 -5.07 3.72 -8.95
N ASP A 41 -6.14 4.45 -9.32
CA ASP A 41 -6.08 5.81 -9.90
C ASP A 41 -5.49 6.88 -8.97
N VAL A 42 -5.29 6.57 -7.69
CA VAL A 42 -4.82 7.51 -6.66
C VAL A 42 -3.49 7.06 -6.04
N VAL A 43 -2.75 6.18 -6.72
CA VAL A 43 -1.48 5.62 -6.23
C VAL A 43 -0.47 6.70 -5.84
N ASP A 44 -0.29 7.73 -6.68
CA ASP A 44 0.67 8.81 -6.41
C ASP A 44 0.27 9.67 -5.20
N GLN A 45 -1.03 9.98 -5.07
CA GLN A 45 -1.58 10.75 -3.95
C GLN A 45 -1.46 9.97 -2.63
N CYS A 46 -1.66 8.65 -2.71
CA CYS A 46 -1.47 7.73 -1.59
C CYS A 46 0.00 7.67 -1.15
N LEU A 47 0.92 7.53 -2.10
CA LEU A 47 2.35 7.52 -1.81
C LEU A 47 2.80 8.82 -1.17
N GLN A 48 2.44 9.95 -1.77
CA GLN A 48 2.81 11.27 -1.25
C GLN A 48 2.30 11.47 0.18
N TRP A 49 1.04 11.13 0.45
CA TRP A 49 0.48 11.22 1.80
C TRP A 49 1.20 10.29 2.79
N ALA A 50 1.57 9.08 2.37
CA ALA A 50 2.28 8.14 3.23
C ALA A 50 3.68 8.66 3.61
N LEU A 51 4.39 9.28 2.68
CA LEU A 51 5.69 9.91 2.92
C LEU A 51 5.57 11.15 3.83
N GLU A 52 4.61 12.04 3.56
CA GLU A 52 4.40 13.27 4.33
C GLU A 52 3.95 13.01 5.77
N SER A 53 3.14 11.96 5.98
CA SER A 53 2.61 11.60 7.30
C SER A 53 3.45 10.60 8.08
N GLY A 54 4.54 10.08 7.49
CA GLY A 54 5.42 9.10 8.14
C GLY A 54 4.72 7.77 8.41
N GLN A 55 4.02 7.21 7.41
CA GLN A 55 3.46 5.87 7.54
C GLN A 55 4.57 4.82 7.48
N ASP A 56 4.97 4.32 8.64
CA ASP A 56 6.10 3.42 8.82
C ASP A 56 5.78 1.93 8.58
N ALA A 57 4.50 1.57 8.47
CA ALA A 57 4.07 0.18 8.34
C ALA A 57 3.23 -0.05 7.08
N GLY A 58 3.35 -1.24 6.51
CA GLY A 58 2.48 -1.72 5.43
C GLY A 58 2.77 -1.15 4.04
N VAL A 59 1.92 -1.51 3.07
CA VAL A 59 2.05 -1.16 1.65
C VAL A 59 1.19 0.06 1.33
N TRP A 60 1.84 1.13 0.89
CA TRP A 60 1.20 2.41 0.54
C TRP A 60 1.72 2.90 -0.81
N GLY A 61 0.81 3.33 -1.68
CA GLY A 61 1.20 3.89 -2.98
C GLY A 61 2.06 2.95 -3.84
N GLY A 62 1.89 1.64 -3.71
CA GLY A 62 2.68 0.63 -4.42
C GLY A 62 4.07 0.36 -3.85
N MET A 63 4.40 0.91 -2.67
CA MET A 63 5.68 0.71 -1.99
C MET A 63 5.46 0.00 -0.65
N SER A 64 6.33 -0.94 -0.30
CA SER A 64 6.38 -1.53 1.05
C SER A 64 7.00 -0.55 2.06
N GLU A 65 6.90 -0.86 3.35
CA GLU A 65 7.57 -0.09 4.40
C GLU A 65 9.09 0.01 4.22
N ASP A 66 9.72 -1.06 3.71
CA ASP A 66 11.16 -1.10 3.47
C ASP A 66 11.58 -0.22 2.29
N GLU A 67 10.71 -0.08 1.28
CA GLU A 67 10.99 0.75 0.10
C GLU A 67 10.79 2.24 0.38
N ARG A 68 9.97 2.61 1.37
CA ARG A 68 9.72 4.00 1.77
C ARG A 68 10.74 4.53 2.79
N ARG A 69 11.60 3.68 3.33
CA ARG A 69 12.63 4.02 4.33
C ARG A 69 13.92 4.56 3.72
#